data_AF-A0A3C0AQ72-F1
#
_entry.id   AF-A0A3C0AQ72-F1
#
_cell.length_a   1.000
_cell.length_b   1.000
_cell.length_c   1.000
_cell.angle_alpha   90.00
_cell.angle_beta   90.00
_cell.angle_gamma   90.00
#
_symmetry.space_group_name_H-M   'P 1'
#
loop_
_entity.id
_entity.type
_entity.pdbx_description
1 polymer ?
#
loop_
_entity_poly.entity_id
_entity_poly.type
_entity_poly.pdbx_seq_one_letter_code
_entity_poly.pdbx_strand_id
1 'polypeptide(L)' 'ASRHTLIRRLSFDLRGLPPTQIEVEQFINDKSPDAYEKLVDRFLADPAYGERWARKW' A
#
# COMPACT_ATOMS: atom_id res chain seq x y z
N ALA A 1 0.97 15.49 2.40
CA ALA A 1 1.85 14.38 2.87
C ALA A 1 2.88 14.07 1.79
N SER A 2 4.10 13.66 2.14
CA SER A 2 5.07 13.20 1.13
C SER A 2 4.67 11.83 0.58
N ARG A 3 5.10 11.48 -0.65
CA ARG A 3 4.80 10.15 -1.24
C ARG A 3 5.29 9.00 -0.36
N HIS A 4 6.44 9.15 0.29
CA HIS A 4 6.97 8.17 1.25
C HIS A 4 6.03 7.99 2.45
N THR A 5 5.50 9.08 3.00
CA THR A 5 4.54 9.02 4.10
C THR A 5 3.23 8.35 3.67
N LEU A 6 2.76 8.62 2.44
CA LEU A 6 1.53 8.04 1.91
C LEU A 6 1.59 6.52 1.77
N ILE A 7 2.63 5.99 1.11
CA ILE A 7 2.75 4.53 0.95
C ILE A 7 2.93 3.82 2.29
N ARG A 8 3.75 4.39 3.19
CA ARG A 8 3.95 3.82 4.52
C ARG A 8 2.64 3.75 5.29
N ARG A 9 1.89 4.86 5.32
CA ARG A 9 0.60 4.92 5.99
C ARG A 9 -0.38 3.90 5.40
N LEU A 10 -0.54 3.87 4.08
CA LEU A 10 -1.48 2.97 3.41
C LEU A 10 -1.15 1.50 3.65
N SER A 11 0.13 1.13 3.62
CA SER A 11 0.57 -0.25 3.87
C SER A 11 0.22 -0.72 5.29
N PHE A 12 0.44 0.12 6.29
CA PHE A 12 0.02 -0.17 7.67
C PHE A 12 -1.50 -0.16 7.82
N ASP A 13 -2.19 0.77 7.17
CA ASP A 13 -3.64 0.93 7.26
C ASP A 13 -4.40 -0.21 6.58
N LEU A 14 -3.84 -0.87 5.55
CA LEU A 14 -4.49 -1.97 4.82
C LEU A 14 -3.96 -3.35 5.22
N ARG A 15 -2.64 -3.57 5.18
CA ARG A 15 -2.02 -4.88 5.43
C ARG A 15 -1.39 -5.00 6.82
N GLY A 16 -1.15 -3.88 7.51
CA GLY A 16 -0.50 -3.87 8.83
C GLY A 16 0.99 -4.20 8.79
N LEU A 17 1.57 -4.22 7.60
CA LEU A 17 2.97 -4.50 7.34
C LEU A 17 3.64 -3.25 6.77
N PRO A 18 4.94 -3.02 7.05
CA PRO A 18 5.69 -1.97 6.35
C PRO A 18 5.72 -2.27 4.84
N PRO A 19 5.72 -1.24 3.97
CA PRO A 19 5.91 -1.46 2.55
C PRO A 19 7.34 -1.93 2.29
N THR A 20 7.53 -2.73 1.25
CA THR A 20 8.86 -3.15 0.79
C THR A 20 9.56 -2.01 0.06
N GLN A 21 10.90 -2.06 -0.02
CA GLN A 21 11.69 -1.06 -0.76
C GLN A 21 11.25 -0.95 -2.22
N ILE A 22 10.95 -2.09 -2.87
CA ILE A 22 10.49 -2.14 -4.26
C ILE A 22 9.13 -1.46 -4.42
N GLU A 23 8.18 -1.71 -3.52
CA GLU A 23 6.86 -1.05 -3.55
C GLU A 23 6.99 0.48 -3.41
N VAL A 24 7.89 0.93 -2.53
CA VAL A 24 8.19 2.35 -2.31
C VAL A 24 8.76 2.98 -3.57
N GLU A 25 9.76 2.38 -4.18
CA GLU A 25 10.37 2.87 -5.42
C GLU A 25 9.39 2.90 -6.58
N GLN A 26 8.59 1.84 -6.76
CA GLN A 26 7.55 1.80 -7.78
C GLN A 26 6.54 2.93 -7.60
N PHE A 27 6.05 3.14 -6.37
CA PHE A 27 5.09 4.22 -6.12
C PHE A 27 5.72 5.60 -6.27
N ILE A 28 6.97 5.82 -5.85
CA ILE A 28 7.61 7.14 -5.98
C ILE A 28 7.88 7.49 -7.44
N ASN A 29 8.30 6.51 -8.23
CA ASN A 29 8.63 6.71 -9.64
C ASN A 29 7.41 6.71 -10.55
N ASP A 30 6.24 6.25 -10.07
CA ASP A 30 5.00 6.31 -10.81
C ASP A 30 4.44 7.75 -10.86
N LYS A 31 4.60 8.39 -12.03
CA LYS A 31 4.12 9.75 -12.33
C LYS A 31 2.72 9.77 -12.93
N SER A 32 2.06 8.62 -13.04
CA SER A 32 0.70 8.56 -13.56
C SER A 32 -0.27 9.31 -12.62
N PRO A 33 -1.33 9.93 -13.17
CA PRO A 33 -2.32 10.64 -12.35
C PRO A 33 -3.10 9.70 -11.43
N ASP A 34 -3.13 8.40 -11.75
CA ASP A 34 -3.81 7.32 -11.04
C ASP A 34 -2.86 6.44 -10.20
N ALA A 35 -1.63 6.92 -9.93
CA ALA A 35 -0.61 6.16 -9.20
C ALA A 35 -1.06 5.78 -7.78
N TYR A 36 -1.92 6.60 -7.15
CA TYR A 36 -2.42 6.32 -5.81
C TYR A 36 -3.49 5.23 -5.81
N GLU A 37 -4.42 5.31 -6.75
CA GLU A 37 -5.48 4.33 -6.97
C GLU A 37 -4.88 2.95 -7.28
N LYS A 38 -3.90 2.89 -8.18
CA LYS A 38 -3.15 1.65 -8.48
C LYS A 38 -2.48 1.05 -7.24
N LEU A 39 -1.95 1.89 -6.36
CA LEU A 39 -1.33 1.43 -5.12
C LEU A 39 -2.37 0.85 -4.17
N VAL A 40 -3.53 1.50 -4.03
CA VAL A 40 -4.65 1.01 -3.23
C VAL A 40 -5.13 -0.34 -3.75
N ASP A 41 -5.39 -0.45 -5.05
CA ASP A 41 -5.86 -1.69 -5.67
C ASP A 41 -4.88 -2.85 -5.45
N ARG A 42 -3.58 -2.58 -5.58
CA ARG A 42 -2.53 -3.57 -5.32
C ARG A 42 -2.55 -4.08 -3.89
N PHE A 43 -2.69 -3.18 -2.92
CA PHE A 43 -2.70 -3.55 -1.51
C PHE A 43 -4.00 -4.25 -1.09
N LEU A 44 -5.13 -3.94 -1.72
CA LEU A 44 -6.39 -4.66 -1.50
C LEU A 44 -6.37 -6.08 -2.11
N ALA A 45 -5.64 -6.27 -3.21
CA ALA A 45 -5.47 -7.58 -3.85
C ALA A 45 -4.45 -8.50 -3.14
N ASP A 46 -3.67 -7.96 -2.19
CA ASP A 46 -2.66 -8.70 -1.43
C ASP A 46 -3.33 -9.61 -0.38
N PRO A 47 -2.99 -10.91 -0.28
CA PRO A 47 -3.52 -11.81 0.75
C PRO A 47 -3.37 -11.28 2.19
N ALA A 48 -2.31 -10.53 2.49
CA ALA A 48 -2.07 -9.94 3.80
C ALA A 48 -3.16 -8.95 4.23
N TYR A 49 -3.88 -8.34 3.27
CA TYR A 49 -5.08 -7.57 3.56
C TYR A 49 -6.15 -8.48 4.17
N GLY A 50 -6.52 -9.55 3.47
CA GLY A 50 -7.50 -10.53 3.96
C GLY A 50 -7.13 -11.10 5.33
N GLU A 51 -5.88 -11.51 5.52
CA GLU A 51 -5.36 -12.04 6.79
C GLU A 51 -5.45 -11.04 7.95
N ARG A 52 -5.24 -9.74 7.68
CA ARG A 52 -5.35 -8.70 8.70
C ARG A 52 -6.79 -8.45 9.12
N TRP A 53 -7.73 -8.46 8.17
CA TRP A 53 -9.15 -8.20 8.46
C TRP A 53 -9.87 -9.42 9.02
N ALA A 54 -9.50 -10.64 8.59
CA ALA A 54 -10.02 -11.88 9.14
C ALA A 54 -9.68 -12.08 10.62
N ARG A 55 -8.54 -11.55 11.11
CA ARG A 55 -8.18 -11.60 12.54
C ARG A 55 -9.09 -10.75 13.46
N LYS A 56 -9.86 -9.83 12.89
CA LYS A 56 -10.80 -8.98 13.65
C LYS A 56 -12.24 -9.50 13.64
N TRP A 57 -12.52 -10.55 12.88
CA TRP A 57 -13.81 -11.24 12.84
C TRP A 57 -13.76 -12.47 13.74
#